data_AF-A0A2X0IFQ9-F1
#
_entry.id   AF-A0A2X0IFQ9-F1
#
_cell.length_a   1.000
_cell.length_b   1.000
_cell.length_c   1.000
_cell.angle_alpha   90.00
_cell.angle_beta   90.00
_cell.angle_gamma   90.00
#
_symmetry.space_group_name_H-M   'P 1'
#
loop_
_entity.id
_entity.type
_entity.pdbx_description
1 polymer ?
#
loop_
_entity_poly.entity_id
_entity_poly.type
_entity_poly.pdbx_seq_one_letter_code
_entity_poly.pdbx_strand_id
1 'polypeptide(L)'
;MRQDGGQIELTTADLTPQPTLADVTELAERVCRTGLPIDLTVTGTPVTLPPGADLAAYRAVQEALTNTIKHAQGASVQITITYAPAAVDVADTGGLPGTAIRPGSGHGLAGLRARLALYQGTVLAE
;
A
#
# COMPACT_ATOMS: atom_id res chain seq x y z
N MET A 1 -44.50 -11.33 -29.14
CA MET A 1 -44.44 -10.98 -27.71
C MET A 1 -43.30 -11.80 -27.10
N ARG A 2 -42.46 -11.16 -26.26
CA ARG A 2 -41.24 -11.64 -25.56
C ARG A 2 -39.96 -11.56 -26.43
N GLN A 3 -39.13 -10.50 -26.34
CA GLN A 3 -38.22 -10.03 -25.27
C GLN A 3 -37.21 -11.09 -24.82
N ASP A 4 -35.97 -10.97 -25.31
CA ASP A 4 -34.76 -11.43 -24.62
C ASP A 4 -33.83 -10.22 -24.47
N GLY A 5 -34.15 -9.39 -23.47
CA GLY A 5 -33.23 -8.43 -22.90
C GLY A 5 -32.32 -9.15 -21.93
N GLY A 6 -31.17 -9.62 -22.41
CA GLY A 6 -30.09 -10.14 -21.56
C GLY A 6 -29.51 -8.99 -20.75
N GLN A 7 -30.01 -8.85 -19.54
CA GLN A 7 -29.63 -7.85 -18.55
C GLN A 7 -28.12 -7.92 -18.30
N ILE A 8 -27.43 -6.83 -18.61
CA ILE A 8 -26.08 -6.54 -18.12
C ILE A 8 -26.12 -6.58 -16.59
N GLU A 9 -25.58 -7.66 -16.01
CA GLU A 9 -25.33 -7.78 -14.59
C GLU A 9 -24.18 -6.82 -14.25
N LEU A 10 -24.53 -5.55 -14.03
CA LEU A 10 -23.65 -4.58 -13.42
C LEU A 10 -23.36 -5.07 -12.00
N THR A 11 -22.28 -5.82 -11.86
CA THR A 11 -21.68 -6.15 -10.57
C THR A 11 -21.51 -4.82 -9.86
N THR A 12 -22.28 -4.60 -8.80
CA THR A 12 -22.15 -3.45 -7.92
C THR A 12 -20.79 -3.60 -7.27
N ALA A 13 -19.77 -3.03 -7.92
CA ALA A 13 -18.44 -2.90 -7.36
C ALA A 13 -18.63 -2.26 -5.98
N ASP A 14 -18.15 -2.94 -4.95
CA ASP A 14 -18.23 -2.52 -3.55
C ASP A 14 -18.01 -1.01 -3.45
N LEU A 15 -19.05 -0.27 -3.03
CA LEU A 15 -19.07 1.19 -2.91
C LEU A 15 -18.19 1.70 -1.75
N THR A 16 -17.15 0.97 -1.39
CA THR A 16 -16.13 1.46 -0.47
C THR A 16 -15.29 2.51 -1.19
N PRO A 17 -15.13 3.71 -0.59
CA PRO A 17 -14.24 4.72 -1.15
C PRO A 17 -12.84 4.15 -1.34
N GLN A 18 -12.14 4.60 -2.39
CA GLN A 18 -10.77 4.17 -2.61
C GLN A 18 -9.88 4.64 -1.45
N PRO A 19 -8.97 3.78 -0.97
CA PRO A 19 -8.09 4.16 0.12
C PRO A 19 -7.06 5.20 -0.31
N THR A 20 -6.64 5.98 0.66
CA THR A 20 -5.78 7.15 0.57
C THR A 20 -4.63 7.04 1.56
N LEU A 21 -3.65 7.93 1.48
CA LEU A 21 -2.53 8.03 2.40
C LEU A 21 -2.99 8.30 3.84
N ALA A 22 -4.14 8.96 4.02
CA ALA A 22 -4.73 9.16 5.35
C ALA A 22 -5.15 7.85 6.03
N ASP A 23 -5.46 6.81 5.23
CA ASP A 23 -5.86 5.49 5.73
C ASP A 23 -4.67 4.62 6.17
N VAL A 24 -3.43 5.10 5.99
CA VAL A 24 -2.22 4.36 6.44
C VAL A 24 -2.19 4.18 7.95
N THR A 25 -2.71 5.14 8.72
CA THR A 25 -2.80 5.00 10.19
C THR A 25 -3.64 3.78 10.56
N GLU A 26 -4.83 3.65 9.97
CA GLU A 26 -5.71 2.51 10.25
C GLU A 26 -5.11 1.19 9.74
N LEU A 27 -4.45 1.22 8.58
CA LEU A 27 -3.70 0.06 8.07
C LEU A 27 -2.61 -0.39 9.04
N ALA A 28 -1.80 0.53 9.55
CA ALA A 28 -0.72 0.25 10.49
C ALA A 28 -1.27 -0.34 11.79
N GLU A 29 -2.35 0.23 12.34
CA GLU A 29 -3.00 -0.31 13.54
C GLU A 29 -3.54 -1.74 13.32
N ARG A 30 -4.22 -2.00 12.19
CA ARG A 30 -4.71 -3.34 11.86
C ARG A 30 -3.58 -4.36 11.77
N VAL A 31 -2.47 -4.00 11.13
CA VAL A 31 -1.31 -4.88 10.97
C VAL A 31 -0.56 -5.06 12.30
N CYS A 32 -0.45 -4.01 13.12
CA CYS A 32 0.16 -4.11 14.44
C CYS A 32 -0.54 -5.16 15.31
N ARG A 33 -1.87 -5.26 15.22
CA ARG A 33 -2.66 -6.30 15.90
C ARG A 33 -2.36 -7.72 15.44
N THR A 34 -1.71 -7.93 14.29
CA THR A 34 -1.27 -9.26 13.85
C THR A 34 0.09 -9.67 14.42
N GLY A 35 0.70 -8.82 15.26
CA GLY A 35 1.97 -9.10 15.94
C GLY A 35 3.21 -8.53 15.25
N LEU A 36 3.07 -7.71 14.20
CA LEU A 36 4.18 -6.97 13.58
C LEU A 36 4.29 -5.59 14.25
N PRO A 37 5.33 -5.29 15.05
CA PRO A 37 5.50 -3.97 15.63
C PRO A 37 5.69 -2.92 14.53
N ILE A 38 4.91 -1.84 14.59
CA ILE A 38 4.99 -0.72 13.64
C ILE A 38 5.15 0.58 14.41
N ASP A 39 6.15 1.36 14.02
CA ASP A 39 6.30 2.77 14.40
C ASP A 39 5.90 3.64 13.20
N LEU A 40 4.88 4.48 13.37
CA LEU A 40 4.36 5.37 12.32
C LEU A 40 4.60 6.82 12.72
N THR A 41 5.38 7.52 11.91
CA THR A 41 5.63 8.95 12.04
C THR A 41 5.01 9.70 10.86
N VAL A 42 4.23 10.73 11.15
CA VAL A 42 3.68 11.65 10.14
C VAL A 42 4.26 13.04 10.37
N THR A 43 4.86 13.63 9.33
CA THR A 43 5.49 14.94 9.39
C THR A 43 4.94 15.90 8.34
N GLY A 44 4.97 17.19 8.67
CA GLY A 44 4.42 18.25 7.85
C GLY A 44 2.90 18.38 7.95
N THR A 45 2.34 19.30 7.16
CA THR A 45 0.89 19.53 7.11
C THR A 45 0.29 18.67 5.99
N PRO A 46 -0.75 17.86 6.27
CA PRO A 46 -1.44 17.10 5.23
C PRO A 46 -1.86 17.96 4.05
N VAL A 47 -1.52 17.51 2.84
CA VAL A 47 -1.92 18.16 1.58
C VAL A 47 -2.75 17.19 0.75
N THR A 48 -3.66 17.74 -0.06
CA THR A 48 -4.41 16.94 -1.03
C THR A 48 -3.47 16.50 -2.17
N LEU A 49 -3.24 15.20 -2.27
CA LEU A 49 -2.50 14.60 -3.38
C LEU A 49 -3.42 14.33 -4.57
N PRO A 50 -2.90 14.25 -5.81
CA PRO A 50 -3.65 13.69 -6.92
C PRO A 50 -4.18 12.28 -6.54
N PRO A 51 -5.45 11.93 -6.81
CA PRO A 51 -6.04 10.67 -6.31
C PRO A 51 -5.24 9.41 -6.64
N GLY A 52 -4.63 9.35 -7.83
CA GLY A 52 -3.81 8.20 -8.21
C GLY A 52 -2.45 8.15 -7.50
N ALA A 53 -1.86 9.30 -7.13
CA ALA A 53 -0.66 9.35 -6.31
C ALA A 53 -0.97 8.93 -4.87
N ASP A 54 -2.11 9.39 -4.35
CA ASP A 54 -2.61 9.07 -3.01
C ASP A 54 -2.85 7.55 -2.85
N LEU A 55 -3.58 6.97 -3.80
CA LEU A 55 -3.80 5.53 -3.86
C LEU A 55 -2.48 4.75 -4.06
N ALA A 56 -1.58 5.23 -4.92
CA ALA A 56 -0.30 4.56 -5.16
C ALA A 56 0.56 4.55 -3.88
N ALA A 57 0.65 5.67 -3.15
CA ALA A 57 1.36 5.76 -1.88
C ALA A 57 0.77 4.79 -0.84
N TYR A 58 -0.56 4.76 -0.69
CA TYR A 58 -1.22 3.79 0.20
C TYR A 58 -0.88 2.34 -0.18
N ARG A 59 -0.93 2.00 -1.47
CA ARG A 59 -0.63 0.64 -1.96
C ARG A 59 0.85 0.28 -1.77
N ALA A 60 1.75 1.25 -1.84
CA ALA A 60 3.16 1.04 -1.54
C ALA A 60 3.36 0.56 -0.10
N VAL A 61 2.74 1.26 0.86
CA VAL A 61 2.81 0.88 2.28
C VAL A 61 2.17 -0.49 2.51
N GLN A 62 1.00 -0.74 1.92
CA GLN A 62 0.32 -2.02 2.05
C GLN A 62 1.17 -3.19 1.53
N GLU A 63 1.78 -3.03 0.36
CA GLU A 63 2.64 -4.05 -0.23
C GLU A 63 3.90 -4.26 0.62
N ALA A 64 4.53 -3.19 1.10
CA ALA A 64 5.70 -3.28 1.98
C ALA A 64 5.37 -4.06 3.27
N LEU A 65 4.29 -3.69 3.96
CA LEU A 65 3.82 -4.42 5.16
C LEU A 65 3.50 -5.89 4.86
N THR A 66 2.84 -6.15 3.73
CA THR A 66 2.54 -7.52 3.29
C THR A 66 3.82 -8.31 3.06
N ASN A 67 4.85 -7.70 2.49
CA ASN A 67 6.13 -8.32 2.23
C ASN A 67 6.89 -8.59 3.54
N THR A 68 6.93 -7.64 4.48
CA THR A 68 7.54 -7.87 5.80
C THR A 68 6.87 -9.04 6.52
N ILE A 69 5.54 -9.11 6.56
CA ILE A 69 4.80 -10.25 7.18
C ILE A 69 5.19 -11.59 6.53
N LYS A 70 5.32 -11.62 5.21
CA LYS A 70 5.61 -12.85 4.45
C LYS A 70 7.07 -13.28 4.53
N HIS A 71 7.99 -12.32 4.61
CA HIS A 71 9.41 -12.55 4.32
C HIS A 71 10.35 -12.23 5.49
N ALA A 72 9.93 -11.42 6.47
CA ALA A 72 10.78 -10.94 7.57
C ALA A 72 10.11 -11.22 8.93
N GLN A 73 10.01 -12.50 9.30
CA GLN A 73 9.40 -12.91 10.56
C GLN A 73 10.18 -12.35 11.75
N GLY A 74 9.45 -11.78 12.72
CA GLY A 74 10.04 -11.16 13.91
C GLY A 74 10.67 -9.78 13.68
N ALA A 75 10.57 -9.22 12.47
CA ALA A 75 10.99 -7.85 12.20
C ALA A 75 10.06 -6.83 12.89
N SER A 76 10.51 -5.58 12.93
CA SER A 76 9.66 -4.41 13.18
C SER A 76 9.74 -3.46 12.00
N VAL A 77 8.71 -2.63 11.80
CA VAL A 77 8.62 -1.68 10.68
C VAL A 77 8.57 -0.26 11.18
N GLN A 78 9.31 0.63 10.53
CA GLN A 78 9.17 2.07 10.63
C GLN A 78 8.52 2.60 9.35
N ILE A 79 7.47 3.39 9.51
CA ILE A 79 6.78 4.09 8.42
C ILE A 79 6.91 5.58 8.67
N THR A 80 7.46 6.32 7.72
CA THR A 80 7.50 7.78 7.75
C THR A 80 6.71 8.35 6.59
N ILE A 81 5.70 9.18 6.89
CA ILE A 81 4.93 9.93 5.89
C ILE A 81 5.31 11.40 6.02
N THR A 82 5.74 12.01 4.93
CA THR A 82 6.05 13.44 4.84
C THR A 82 5.12 14.07 3.80
N TYR A 83 4.43 15.17 4.14
CA TYR A 83 3.51 15.83 3.21
C TYR A 83 4.10 17.02 2.43
N ALA A 84 5.34 17.44 2.73
CA ALA A 84 6.01 18.52 2.00
C ALA A 84 7.55 18.44 2.13
N PRO A 85 8.27 17.99 1.08
CA PRO A 85 7.74 17.34 -0.12
C PRO A 85 7.04 16.02 0.21
N ALA A 86 6.09 15.60 -0.63
CA ALA A 86 5.34 14.37 -0.40
C ALA A 86 6.25 13.14 -0.57
N ALA A 87 6.46 12.38 0.51
CA ALA A 87 7.29 11.18 0.53
C ALA A 87 6.72 10.16 1.51
N VAL A 88 6.93 8.88 1.20
CA VAL A 88 6.57 7.76 2.07
C VAL A 88 7.74 6.80 2.10
N ASP A 89 8.30 6.62 3.30
CA ASP A 89 9.40 5.70 3.56
C ASP A 89 8.90 4.56 4.44
N VAL A 90 9.22 3.32 4.05
CA VAL A 90 8.91 2.12 4.82
C VAL A 90 10.20 1.32 4.96
N ALA A 91 10.65 1.10 6.19
CA ALA A 91 11.85 0.34 6.49
C ALA A 91 11.50 -0.76 7.51
N ASP A 92 11.94 -1.99 7.27
CA ASP A 92 11.89 -3.05 8.27
C ASP A 92 13.29 -3.41 8.77
N THR A 93 13.38 -3.96 9.98
CA THR A 93 14.68 -4.25 10.62
C THR A 93 15.43 -5.44 10.01
N GLY A 94 14.87 -6.11 9.00
CA GLY A 94 15.25 -7.46 8.63
C GLY A 94 14.79 -8.45 9.71
N GLY A 95 14.17 -9.53 9.28
CA GLY A 95 13.71 -10.62 10.14
C GLY A 95 14.29 -11.95 9.70
N LEU A 96 13.80 -13.04 10.29
CA LEU A 96 14.08 -14.36 9.77
C LEU A 96 13.34 -14.54 8.43
N PRO A 97 13.95 -15.23 7.44
CA PRO A 97 13.27 -15.56 6.20
C PRO A 97 11.94 -16.24 6.49
N GLY A 98 10.85 -15.62 6.09
CA GLY A 98 9.53 -16.20 6.26
C GLY A 98 9.34 -17.44 5.38
N THR A 99 8.25 -18.19 5.61
CA THR A 99 7.98 -19.47 4.94
C THR A 99 7.62 -19.35 3.44
N ALA A 100 7.69 -18.16 2.86
CA ALA A 100 7.40 -17.94 1.45
C ALA A 100 8.54 -18.49 0.56
N ILE A 101 8.36 -19.70 0.04
CA ILE A 101 9.33 -20.39 -0.84
C ILE A 101 9.37 -19.81 -2.26
N ARG A 102 8.41 -18.95 -2.64
CA ARG A 102 8.41 -18.31 -3.96
C ARG A 102 8.93 -16.87 -3.87
N PRO A 103 9.88 -16.47 -4.75
CA PRO A 103 10.16 -15.05 -4.98
C PRO A 103 8.84 -14.35 -5.31
N GLY A 104 8.55 -13.25 -4.61
CA GLY A 104 7.44 -12.37 -4.99
C GLY A 104 7.56 -12.03 -6.47
N SER A 105 6.45 -12.03 -7.20
CA SER A 105 6.46 -12.04 -8.67
C SER A 105 7.03 -10.77 -9.32
N GLY A 106 7.56 -9.81 -8.56
CA GLY A 106 8.11 -8.53 -9.04
C GLY A 106 7.07 -7.54 -9.59
N HIS A 107 5.83 -8.01 -9.83
CA HIS A 107 4.76 -7.20 -10.41
C HIS A 107 4.29 -6.06 -9.49
N GLY A 108 4.38 -6.22 -8.16
CA GLY A 108 3.94 -5.20 -7.20
C GLY A 108 4.71 -3.89 -7.36
N LEU A 109 6.04 -3.95 -7.27
CA LEU A 109 6.90 -2.77 -7.44
C LEU A 109 6.91 -2.23 -8.87
N ALA A 110 6.87 -3.09 -9.89
CA ALA A 110 6.79 -2.65 -11.28
C ALA A 110 5.49 -1.87 -11.56
N GLY A 111 4.36 -2.38 -11.08
CA GLY A 111 3.07 -1.71 -11.20
C GLY A 111 2.98 -0.43 -10.37
N LEU A 112 3.64 -0.38 -9.21
CA LEU A 112 3.71 0.82 -8.39
C LEU A 112 4.57 1.91 -9.05
N ARG A 113 5.76 1.55 -9.57
CA ARG A 113 6.63 2.45 -10.33
C ARG A 113 5.92 3.05 -11.54
N ALA A 114 5.22 2.22 -12.32
CA ALA A 114 4.47 2.69 -13.49
C ALA A 114 3.39 3.70 -13.12
N ARG A 115 2.70 3.54 -11.98
CA ARG A 115 1.67 4.48 -11.51
C ARG A 115 2.26 5.78 -10.98
N LEU A 116 3.32 5.71 -10.18
CA LEU A 116 3.95 6.91 -9.62
C LEU A 116 4.66 7.75 -10.70
N ALA A 117 5.19 7.11 -11.74
CA ALA A 117 5.77 7.82 -12.88
C ALA A 117 4.79 8.77 -13.58
N LEU A 118 3.48 8.45 -13.59
CA LEU A 118 2.43 9.34 -14.13
C LEU A 118 2.30 10.65 -13.35
N TYR A 119 2.78 10.67 -12.10
CA TYR A 119 2.74 11.82 -11.18
C TYR A 119 4.15 12.34 -10.85
N GLN A 120 5.16 12.01 -11.67
CA GLN A 120 6.57 12.36 -11.46
C GLN A 120 7.15 11.84 -10.13
N GLY A 121 6.53 10.84 -9.53
CA GLY A 121 7.01 10.16 -8.32
C GLY A 121 7.98 9.03 -8.65
N THR A 122 8.78 8.63 -7.67
CA THR A 122 9.76 7.54 -7.77
C THR A 122 9.54 6.51 -6.66
N VAL A 123 10.03 5.29 -6.87
CA VAL A 123 10.05 4.23 -5.85
C VAL A 123 11.43 3.60 -5.84
N LEU A 124 12.03 3.60 -4.65
CA LEU A 124 13.26 2.91 -4.34
C LEU A 124 12.91 1.73 -3.41
N ALA A 125 13.59 0.61 -3.61
CA ALA A 125 13.50 -0.56 -2.76
C ALA A 125 14.89 -1.19 -2.77
N GLU A 126 15.46 -1.40 -1.59
CA GLU A 126 16.81 -1.94 -1.37
C GLU A 126 16.76 -3.36 -0.81
#